data_AF-A0A933NSR1-F1
#
_entry.id   AF-A0A933NSR1-F1
#
_cell.length_a   1.000
_cell.length_b   1.000
_cell.length_c   1.000
_cell.angle_alpha   90.00
_cell.angle_beta   90.00
_cell.angle_gamma   90.00
#
_symmetry.space_group_name_H-M   'P 1'
#
loop_
_entity.id
_entity.type
_entity.pdbx_description
1 polymer ?
#
loop_
_entity_poly.entity_id
_entity_poly.type
_entity_poly.pdbx_seq_one_letter_code
_entity_poly.pdbx_strand_id
1 'polypeptide(L)'
;DAEEAVLVMSLSAAVHKREIPPVLAGHTMYRVTVAGGLTPHYDVIGTPDALKSAERALRDVMADIEQHRKHVRRLHVIGAAPLSACIALGRALTRGVHPTLVLYDRLEDGTYHPALEVH
;
A
#
# COMPACT_ATOMS: atom_id res chain seq x y z
N ASP A 1 6.43 -13.64 -10.11
CA ASP A 1 7.78 -13.73 -9.57
C ASP A 1 7.78 -13.65 -8.06
N ALA A 2 8.63 -14.42 -7.38
CA ALA A 2 8.74 -14.41 -5.92
C ALA A 2 9.31 -13.08 -5.39
N GLU A 3 10.04 -12.32 -6.21
CA GLU A 3 10.73 -11.08 -5.81
C GLU A 3 9.81 -9.84 -5.74
N GLU A 4 8.51 -10.00 -5.98
CA GLU A 4 7.58 -8.89 -6.00
C GLU A 4 6.38 -9.18 -5.11
N ALA A 5 5.90 -8.13 -4.45
CA ALA A 5 4.71 -8.16 -3.63
C ALA A 5 3.81 -6.96 -3.95
N VAL A 6 2.56 -7.02 -3.48
CA VAL A 6 1.56 -5.97 -3.69
C VAL A 6 1.06 -5.48 -2.34
N LEU A 7 1.01 -4.17 -2.16
CA LEU A 7 0.30 -3.52 -1.06
C LEU A 7 -0.93 -2.80 -1.61
N VAL A 8 -2.11 -3.21 -1.17
CA VAL A 8 -3.37 -2.54 -1.48
C VAL A 8 -3.83 -1.74 -0.27
N MET A 9 -3.96 -0.43 -0.43
CA MET A 9 -4.50 0.46 0.59
C MET A 9 -5.93 0.86 0.22
N SER A 10 -6.90 0.49 1.05
CA SER A 10 -8.32 0.86 0.91
C SER A 10 -8.73 1.66 2.14
N LEU A 11 -8.34 2.93 2.17
CA LEU A 11 -8.56 3.85 3.29
C LEU A 11 -9.51 5.00 2.90
N SER A 12 -9.25 5.71 1.80
CA SER A 12 -10.14 6.78 1.34
C SER A 12 -11.28 6.27 0.46
N ALA A 13 -11.06 5.17 -0.25
CA ALA A 13 -12.06 4.48 -1.06
C ALA A 13 -11.78 2.96 -1.07
N ALA A 14 -12.78 2.18 -1.50
CA ALA A 14 -12.60 0.74 -1.70
C ALA A 14 -11.77 0.49 -2.96
N VAL A 15 -10.79 -0.42 -2.87
CA VAL A 15 -10.08 -0.97 -4.03
C VAL A 15 -10.55 -2.41 -4.23
N HIS A 16 -11.27 -2.65 -5.31
CA HIS A 16 -11.77 -3.97 -5.65
C HIS A 16 -10.69 -4.80 -6.35
N LYS A 17 -10.71 -6.12 -6.15
CA LYS A 17 -9.75 -7.04 -6.76
C LYS A 17 -9.70 -6.95 -8.29
N ARG A 18 -10.82 -6.62 -8.94
CA ARG A 18 -10.91 -6.44 -10.41
C ARG A 18 -10.17 -5.22 -10.94
N GLU A 19 -9.89 -4.24 -10.07
CA GLU A 19 -9.16 -3.02 -10.43
C GLU A 19 -7.64 -3.24 -10.34
N ILE A 20 -7.21 -4.32 -9.67
CA ILE A 20 -5.80 -4.68 -9.57
C ILE A 20 -5.32 -5.18 -10.93
N PRO A 21 -4.23 -4.63 -11.49
CA PRO A 21 -3.67 -5.08 -12.75
C PRO A 21 -3.48 -6.60 -12.78
N PRO A 22 -3.96 -7.32 -13.81
CA PRO A 22 -3.92 -8.79 -13.85
C PRO A 22 -2.52 -9.37 -13.66
N VAL A 23 -1.48 -8.66 -14.14
CA VAL A 23 -0.07 -9.03 -13.96
C VAL A 23 0.33 -9.14 -12.48
N LEU A 24 -0.35 -8.41 -11.59
CA LEU A 24 -0.07 -8.38 -10.15
C LEU A 24 -0.84 -9.46 -9.36
N ALA A 25 -1.81 -10.14 -9.96
CA ALA A 25 -2.76 -10.99 -9.24
C ALA A 25 -2.14 -12.26 -8.59
N GLY A 26 -0.97 -12.70 -9.07
CA GLY A 26 -0.27 -13.90 -8.60
C GLY A 26 0.74 -13.67 -7.48
N HIS A 27 0.99 -12.42 -7.09
CA HIS A 27 1.99 -12.09 -6.06
C HIS A 27 1.40 -12.10 -4.65
N THR A 28 2.27 -12.14 -3.64
CA THR A 28 1.83 -11.94 -2.25
C THR A 28 1.16 -10.58 -2.13
N MET A 29 -0.04 -10.54 -1.53
CA MET A 29 -0.83 -9.32 -1.40
C MET A 29 -1.07 -8.96 0.07
N TYR A 30 -0.58 -7.80 0.47
CA TYR A 30 -0.91 -7.13 1.72
C TYR A 30 -2.10 -6.22 1.52
N ARG A 31 -2.99 -6.15 2.52
CA ARG A 31 -4.15 -5.27 2.52
C ARG A 31 -4.16 -4.42 3.78
N VAL A 32 -4.16 -3.11 3.61
CA VAL A 32 -4.40 -2.15 4.69
C VAL A 32 -5.77 -1.54 4.46
N THR A 33 -6.67 -1.72 5.42
CA THR A 33 -8.05 -1.25 5.35
C THR A 33 -8.50 -0.68 6.69
N VAL A 34 -9.64 -0.01 6.69
CA VAL A 34 -10.21 0.58 7.91
C VAL A 34 -10.68 -0.53 8.84
N ALA A 35 -10.29 -0.46 10.11
CA ALA A 35 -10.64 -1.45 11.11
C ALA A 35 -12.14 -1.43 11.44
N GLY A 36 -12.64 -2.53 12.02
CA GLY A 36 -14.01 -2.60 12.54
C GLY A 36 -15.11 -2.64 11.46
N GLY A 37 -14.75 -2.93 10.20
CA GLY A 37 -15.72 -3.00 9.10
C GLY A 37 -16.26 -1.64 8.64
N LEU A 38 -15.61 -0.56 9.07
CA LEU A 38 -15.96 0.80 8.62
C LEU A 38 -15.69 0.96 7.13
N THR A 39 -16.56 1.72 6.48
CA THR A 39 -16.41 2.06 5.06
C THR A 39 -15.22 3.00 4.86
N PRO A 40 -14.34 2.73 3.89
CA PRO A 40 -13.32 3.69 3.46
C PRO A 40 -13.93 5.07 3.13
N HIS A 41 -13.30 6.13 3.60
CA HIS A 41 -13.74 7.51 3.41
C HIS A 41 -12.55 8.46 3.54
N TYR A 42 -12.60 9.64 2.90
CA TYR A 42 -11.50 10.61 2.93
C TYR A 42 -11.10 11.05 4.36
N ASP A 43 -12.08 11.04 5.28
CA ASP A 43 -11.91 11.49 6.67
C ASP A 43 -11.54 10.38 7.66
N VAL A 44 -11.22 9.16 7.20
CA VAL A 44 -10.86 8.05 8.11
C VAL A 44 -9.58 8.32 8.91
N ILE A 45 -8.78 9.30 8.47
CA ILE A 45 -7.63 9.85 9.21
C ILE A 45 -7.94 11.30 9.59
N GLY A 46 -8.92 11.49 10.49
CA GLY A 46 -9.31 12.79 11.03
C GLY A 46 -8.63 13.15 12.36
N THR A 47 -7.89 12.22 12.97
CA THR A 47 -7.25 12.43 14.28
C THR A 47 -5.79 11.97 14.29
N PRO A 48 -4.96 12.49 15.22
CA PRO A 48 -3.58 12.01 15.38
C PRO A 48 -3.50 10.51 15.68
N ASP A 49 -4.45 9.95 16.42
CA ASP A 49 -4.44 8.53 16.77
C ASP A 49 -4.83 7.64 15.60
N ALA A 50 -5.75 8.09 14.74
CA ALA A 50 -6.03 7.42 13.47
C ALA A 50 -4.79 7.40 12.56
N LEU A 51 -4.04 8.50 12.49
CA LEU A 51 -2.78 8.56 11.73
C LEU A 51 -1.73 7.60 12.33
N LYS A 52 -1.54 7.59 13.65
CA LYS A 52 -0.62 6.63 14.31
C LYS A 52 -1.03 5.18 14.06
N SER A 53 -2.34 4.90 14.01
CA SER A 53 -2.85 3.57 13.68
C SER A 53 -2.50 3.18 12.24
N ALA A 54 -2.67 4.09 11.28
CA ALA A 54 -2.26 3.87 9.89
C ALA A 54 -0.74 3.67 9.77
N GLU A 55 0.07 4.51 10.42
CA GLU A 55 1.52 4.37 10.48
C GLU A 55 1.95 3.01 11.04
N ARG A 56 1.26 2.52 12.08
CA ARG A 56 1.54 1.19 12.65
C ARG A 56 1.24 0.08 11.64
N ALA A 57 0.06 0.09 11.02
CA ALA A 57 -0.30 -0.91 10.02
C ALA A 57 0.69 -0.96 8.84
N LEU A 58 1.18 0.21 8.39
CA LEU A 58 2.19 0.28 7.33
C LEU A 58 3.55 -0.29 7.80
N ARG A 59 4.00 0.03 9.01
CA ARG A 59 5.22 -0.57 9.57
C ARG A 59 5.09 -2.09 9.74
N ASP A 60 3.93 -2.58 10.12
CA ASP A 60 3.69 -4.02 10.28
C ASP A 60 3.81 -4.76 8.94
N VAL A 61 3.32 -4.16 7.84
CA VAL A 61 3.55 -4.69 6.48
C VAL A 61 5.04 -4.75 6.14
N MET A 62 5.78 -3.66 6.39
CA MET A 62 7.21 -3.63 6.08
C MET A 62 8.00 -4.64 6.92
N ALA A 63 7.69 -4.74 8.22
CA ALA A 63 8.31 -5.71 9.11
C ALA A 63 8.04 -7.16 8.66
N ASP A 64 6.82 -7.47 8.18
CA ASP A 64 6.50 -8.81 7.66
C ASP A 64 7.31 -9.14 6.39
N ILE A 65 7.49 -8.15 5.49
CA ILE A 65 8.35 -8.30 4.31
C ILE A 65 9.79 -8.56 4.74
N GLU A 66 10.33 -7.79 5.68
CA GLU A 66 11.71 -7.93 6.17
C GLU A 66 11.96 -9.29 6.85
N GLN A 67 10.99 -9.78 7.62
CA GLN A 67 11.15 -11.01 8.40
C GLN A 67 10.97 -12.25 7.55
N HIS A 68 9.95 -12.26 6.68
CA HIS A 68 9.50 -13.48 6.01
C HIS A 68 9.81 -13.50 4.51
N ARG A 69 10.13 -12.36 3.90
CA ARG A 69 10.22 -12.20 2.44
C ARG A 69 11.39 -11.31 2.01
N LYS A 70 12.59 -11.56 2.57
CA LYS A 70 13.84 -10.82 2.26
C LYS A 70 14.24 -10.77 0.78
N HIS A 71 13.66 -11.64 -0.06
CA HIS A 71 13.90 -11.67 -1.49
C HIS A 71 13.02 -10.68 -2.27
N VAL A 72 12.00 -10.07 -1.64
CA VAL A 72 11.17 -9.05 -2.28
C VAL A 72 12.00 -7.80 -2.55
N ARG A 73 12.09 -7.42 -3.83
CA ARG A 73 12.82 -6.25 -4.32
C ARG A 73 11.89 -5.12 -4.75
N ARG A 74 10.66 -5.45 -5.14
CA ARG A 74 9.64 -4.48 -5.55
C ARG A 74 8.34 -4.67 -4.79
N LEU A 75 7.79 -3.58 -4.28
CA LEU A 75 6.47 -3.53 -3.66
C LEU A 75 5.56 -2.63 -4.50
N HIS A 76 4.62 -3.24 -5.20
CA HIS A 76 3.61 -2.53 -5.99
C HIS A 76 2.53 -1.97 -5.06
N VAL A 77 2.35 -0.65 -5.04
CA VAL A 77 1.42 0.02 -4.14
C VAL A 77 0.22 0.53 -4.92
N ILE A 78 -0.93 -0.05 -4.65
CA ILE A 78 -2.23 0.35 -5.20
C ILE A 78 -2.98 1.07 -4.09
N GLY A 79 -2.99 2.41 -4.17
CA GLY A 79 -3.46 3.25 -3.08
C GLY A 79 -4.77 3.98 -3.40
N ALA A 80 -5.82 3.68 -2.65
CA ALA A 80 -6.88 4.63 -2.35
C ALA A 80 -6.72 5.07 -0.89
N ALA A 81 -5.86 6.07 -0.65
CA ALA A 81 -5.55 6.52 0.69
C ALA A 81 -5.41 8.04 0.80
N PRO A 82 -5.71 8.64 1.98
CA PRO A 82 -5.37 10.02 2.26
C PRO A 82 -3.85 10.26 2.16
N LEU A 83 -3.45 11.46 1.70
CA LEU A 83 -2.03 11.83 1.51
C LEU A 83 -1.19 11.63 2.77
N SER A 84 -1.76 11.85 3.96
CA SER A 84 -1.08 11.62 5.24
C SER A 84 -0.62 10.17 5.43
N ALA A 85 -1.41 9.20 4.98
CA ALA A 85 -1.02 7.78 4.99
C ALA A 85 0.07 7.49 3.94
N CYS A 86 0.00 8.10 2.76
CA CYS A 86 1.04 7.95 1.73
C CYS A 86 2.39 8.52 2.19
N ILE A 87 2.38 9.68 2.86
CA ILE A 87 3.58 10.28 3.47
C ILE A 87 4.11 9.37 4.59
N ALA A 88 3.23 8.82 5.42
CA ALA A 88 3.61 7.86 6.45
C ALA A 88 4.30 6.61 5.88
N LEU A 89 3.79 6.06 4.78
CA LEU A 89 4.44 4.95 4.07
C LEU A 89 5.83 5.34 3.59
N GLY A 90 5.96 6.48 2.90
CA GLY A 90 7.26 6.97 2.43
C GLY A 90 8.26 7.19 3.56
N ARG A 91 7.81 7.69 4.72
CA ARG A 91 8.64 7.90 5.92
C ARG A 91 9.10 6.60 6.59
N ALA A 92 8.37 5.50 6.40
CA ALA A 92 8.75 4.19 6.95
C ALA A 92 9.86 3.51 6.13
N LEU A 93 10.12 3.98 4.90
CA LEU A 93 11.15 3.41 4.05
C LEU A 93 12.55 3.72 4.57
N THR A 94 13.45 2.77 4.34
CA THR A 94 14.87 2.85 4.69
C THR A 94 15.62 2.35 3.46
N ARG A 95 16.40 3.24 2.85
CA ARG A 95 17.14 2.94 1.63
C ARG A 95 18.09 1.76 1.84
N GLY A 96 18.11 0.84 0.87
CA GLY A 96 18.95 -0.36 0.92
C GLY A 96 18.46 -1.47 1.85
N VAL A 97 17.40 -1.23 2.63
CA VAL A 97 16.76 -2.24 3.49
C VAL A 97 15.42 -2.66 2.88
N HIS A 98 14.59 -1.67 2.54
CA HIS A 98 13.25 -1.90 2.02
C HIS A 98 13.23 -2.04 0.48
N PRO A 99 12.25 -2.76 -0.08
CA PRO A 99 12.05 -2.86 -1.52
C PRO A 99 11.75 -1.49 -2.16
N THR A 100 12.05 -1.35 -3.44
CA THR A 100 11.59 -0.21 -4.24
C THR A 100 10.07 -0.21 -4.27
N LEU A 101 9.45 0.94 -4.00
CA LEU A 101 8.01 1.09 -4.16
C LEU A 101 7.69 1.44 -5.61
N VAL A 102 6.74 0.74 -6.21
CA VAL A 102 6.14 1.10 -7.50
C VAL A 102 4.73 1.60 -7.21
N LEU A 103 4.52 2.91 -7.28
CA LEU A 103 3.24 3.55 -6.99
C LEU A 103 2.37 3.58 -8.26
N TYR A 104 1.09 3.24 -8.09
CA TYR A 104 0.11 3.22 -9.17
C TYR A 104 -0.92 4.32 -9.01
N ASP A 105 -1.18 5.05 -10.10
CA ASP A 105 -2.29 5.98 -10.21
C ASP A 105 -3.51 5.33 -10.86
N ARG A 106 -4.70 5.73 -10.42
CA ARG A 106 -5.97 5.30 -11.00
C ARG A 106 -6.33 6.24 -12.16
N LEU A 107 -6.49 5.70 -13.35
CA LEU A 107 -6.93 6.45 -14.52
C LEU A 107 -8.47 6.60 -14.55
N GLU A 108 -8.97 7.43 -15.48
CA GLU A 108 -10.40 7.70 -15.64
C GLU A 108 -11.22 6.44 -15.98
N ASP A 109 -10.61 5.47 -16.67
CA ASP A 109 -11.22 4.17 -16.99
C ASP A 109 -11.28 3.20 -15.79
N GLY A 110 -10.76 3.62 -14.63
CA GLY A 110 -10.76 2.87 -13.38
C GLY A 110 -9.65 1.83 -13.27
N THR A 111 -8.72 1.79 -14.22
CA THR A 111 -7.53 0.93 -14.16
C THR A 111 -6.39 1.63 -13.42
N TYR A 112 -5.48 0.82 -12.87
CA TYR A 112 -4.28 1.32 -12.19
C TYR A 112 -3.05 1.16 -13.06
N HIS A 113 -2.27 2.23 -13.20
CA HIS A 113 -1.05 2.26 -13.99
C HIS A 113 0.15 2.70 -13.15
N PRO A 114 1.35 2.10 -13.35
CA PRO A 114 2.56 2.58 -12.69
C PRO A 114 2.81 4.05 -13.02
N ALA A 115 3.08 4.86 -12.00
CA ALA A 115 3.25 6.30 -12.12
C ALA A 115 4.60 6.78 -11.57
N LEU A 116 5.07 6.19 -10.46
CA LEU A 116 6.30 6.61 -9.79
C LEU A 116 7.02 5.42 -9.15
N GLU A 117 8.35 5.40 -9.26
CA GLU A 117 9.20 4.51 -8.46
C GLU A 117 9.93 5.29 -7.36
N VAL A 118 10.00 4.72 -6.16
CA VAL A 118 10.70 5.30 -5.00
C VAL A 118 11.73 4.30 -4.47
N HIS A 119 13.01 4.73 -4.45
CA HIS A 119 14.17 3.94 -4.02
C HIS A 119 14.76 4.39 -2.68
#